data_AF-A0A1Y3CEL8-F1
#
_entry.id   AF-A0A1Y3CEL8-F1
#
_cell.length_a   1.000
_cell.length_b   1.000
_cell.length_c   1.000
_cell.angle_alpha   90.00
_cell.angle_beta   90.00
_cell.angle_gamma   90.00
#
_symmetry.space_group_name_H-M   'P 1'
#
loop_
_entity.id
_entity.type
_entity.pdbx_description
1 polymer ?
#
loop_
_entity_poly.entity_id
_entity_poly.type
_entity_poly.pdbx_seq_one_letter_code
_entity_poly.pdbx_strand_id
1 'polypeptide(L)'
;MNEILQQRIDSVRAGKDITHAQIMAKQNLREQLDRDLEEFLASGSEIQVLPNGFSNFRDGLIPPSKARAVTNEQDRIDREKAIEAKNQEIREYKAAAIEQRKAKAKQKYDAQIKEQITVLGRFVGKSKNENDFKRLAEMAGYRVRHFRDAAKGHSKLGDDKWALVKKLISNFKFGDAA
;
A
#
# COMPACT_ATOMS: atom_id res chain seq x y z
N MET A 1 25.60 -60.68 34.03
CA MET A 1 25.10 -59.29 34.14
C MET A 1 24.48 -58.94 32.79
N ASN A 2 23.21 -58.55 32.75
CA ASN A 2 22.44 -58.53 31.49
C ASN A 2 22.72 -57.22 30.73
N GLU A 3 23.46 -57.30 29.61
CA GLU A 3 23.90 -56.14 28.81
C GLU A 3 22.74 -55.23 28.37
N ILE A 4 21.56 -55.83 28.12
CA ILE A 4 20.35 -55.09 27.76
C ILE A 4 19.84 -54.21 28.91
N LEU A 5 19.97 -54.67 30.16
CA LEU A 5 19.61 -53.86 31.33
C LEU A 5 20.61 -52.71 31.53
N GLN A 6 21.89 -52.95 31.29
CA GLN A 6 22.93 -51.91 31.42
C GLN A 6 22.73 -50.81 30.37
N GLN A 7 22.49 -51.16 29.11
CA GLN A 7 22.19 -50.20 28.04
C GLN A 7 20.97 -49.34 28.33
N ARG A 8 19.91 -49.93 28.92
CA ARG A 8 18.72 -49.18 29.34
C ARG A 8 19.01 -48.20 30.46
N ILE A 9 19.82 -48.59 31.45
CA ILE A 9 20.23 -47.72 32.57
C ILE A 9 21.05 -46.53 32.04
N ASP A 10 21.99 -46.79 31.13
CA ASP A 10 22.87 -45.76 30.57
C ASP A 10 22.08 -44.77 29.69
N SER A 11 21.11 -45.27 28.92
CA SER A 11 20.22 -44.43 28.09
C SER A 11 19.36 -43.47 28.93
N VAL A 12 18.82 -43.95 30.06
CA VAL A 12 18.01 -43.13 30.98
C VAL A 12 18.87 -42.07 31.68
N ARG A 13 20.10 -42.42 32.09
CA ARG A 13 21.06 -41.47 32.67
C ARG A 13 21.42 -40.37 31.67
N ALA A 14 21.78 -40.73 30.44
CA ALA A 14 22.08 -39.76 29.39
C ALA A 14 20.89 -38.79 29.12
N GLY A 15 19.66 -39.30 29.07
CA GLY A 15 18.47 -38.46 28.91
C GLY A 15 18.24 -37.49 30.08
N LYS A 16 18.49 -37.94 31.31
CA LYS A 16 18.42 -37.09 32.51
C LYS A 16 19.49 -36.00 32.51
N ASP A 17 20.72 -36.34 32.13
CA ASP A 17 21.85 -35.42 32.08
C ASP A 17 21.66 -34.35 31.00
N ILE A 18 21.14 -34.72 29.83
CA ILE A 18 20.79 -33.78 28.75
C ILE A 18 19.71 -32.79 29.24
N THR A 19 18.67 -33.31 29.91
CA THR A 19 17.58 -32.47 30.42
C THR A 19 18.10 -31.50 31.49
N HIS A 20 18.95 -31.97 32.39
CA HIS A 20 19.57 -31.14 33.43
C HIS A 20 20.46 -30.04 32.81
N ALA A 21 21.28 -30.37 31.82
CA ALA A 21 22.12 -29.41 31.10
C ALA A 21 21.28 -28.31 30.41
N GLN A 22 20.15 -28.68 29.80
CA GLN A 22 19.24 -27.72 29.19
C GLN A 22 18.57 -26.79 30.22
N ILE A 23 18.19 -27.32 31.39
CA ILE A 23 17.62 -26.51 32.48
C ILE A 23 18.66 -25.51 32.99
N MET A 24 19.89 -25.96 33.23
CA MET A 24 20.99 -25.09 33.68
C MET A 24 21.34 -24.01 32.65
N ALA A 25 21.37 -24.35 31.36
CA ALA A 25 21.60 -23.38 30.29
C ALA A 25 20.52 -22.28 30.26
N LYS A 26 19.25 -22.64 30.46
CA LYS A 26 18.14 -21.67 30.54
C LYS A 26 18.22 -20.80 31.79
N GLN A 27 18.62 -21.38 32.93
CA GLN A 27 18.82 -20.62 34.17
C GLN A 27 19.95 -19.60 34.01
N ASN A 28 21.10 -20.02 33.49
CA ASN A 28 22.23 -19.14 33.23
C ASN A 28 21.87 -17.99 32.27
N LEU A 29 21.13 -18.29 31.20
CA LEU A 29 20.67 -17.26 30.27
C LEU A 29 19.75 -16.24 30.95
N ARG A 30 18.85 -16.72 31.82
CA ARG A 30 17.95 -15.85 32.56
C ARG A 30 18.70 -14.92 33.51
N GLU A 31 19.67 -15.46 34.25
CA GLU A 31 20.52 -14.67 35.16
C GLU A 31 21.43 -13.68 34.43
N GLN A 32 21.82 -13.97 33.18
CA GLN A 32 22.52 -13.01 32.33
C GLN A 32 21.58 -11.88 31.91
N LEU A 33 20.39 -12.21 31.40
CA LEU A 33 19.42 -11.20 30.97
C LEU A 33 18.94 -10.31 32.12
N ASP A 34 18.74 -10.88 33.32
CA ASP A 34 18.33 -10.10 34.49
C ASP A 34 19.44 -9.11 34.91
N ARG A 35 20.73 -9.51 34.83
CA ARG A 35 21.87 -8.62 35.09
C ARG A 35 22.02 -7.53 34.03
N ASP A 36 21.93 -7.90 32.75
CA ASP A 36 22.02 -6.94 31.64
C ASP A 36 20.89 -5.90 31.74
N LEU A 37 19.70 -6.32 32.18
CA LEU A 37 18.55 -5.45 32.41
C LEU A 37 18.77 -4.53 33.61
N GLU A 38 19.27 -5.05 34.74
CA GLU A 38 19.63 -4.24 35.90
C GLU A 38 20.70 -3.19 35.56
N GLU A 39 21.74 -3.58 34.82
CA GLU A 39 22.81 -2.68 34.38
C GLU A 39 22.27 -1.59 33.43
N PHE A 40 21.40 -1.97 32.48
CA PHE A 40 20.76 -1.04 31.55
C PHE A 40 19.85 -0.02 32.26
N LEU A 41 19.08 -0.47 33.25
CA LEU A 41 18.26 0.42 34.07
C LEU A 41 19.12 1.34 34.93
N ALA A 42 20.20 0.83 35.52
CA ALA A 42 21.14 1.61 36.33
C ALA A 42 21.90 2.67 35.50
N SER A 43 22.17 2.41 34.22
CA SER A 43 22.79 3.37 33.29
C SER A 43 21.82 4.41 32.72
N GLY A 44 20.61 4.55 33.28
CA GLY A 44 19.64 5.58 32.87
C GLY A 44 18.82 5.24 31.62
N SER A 45 18.78 3.96 31.23
CA SER A 45 17.98 3.47 30.08
C SER A 45 18.35 4.11 28.72
N GLU A 46 19.55 4.66 28.57
CA GLU A 46 20.00 5.27 27.32
C GLU A 46 20.44 4.21 26.30
N ILE A 47 19.70 4.10 25.19
CA ILE A 47 20.08 3.27 24.05
C ILE A 47 20.98 4.10 23.12
N GLN A 48 22.30 3.88 23.18
CA GLN A 48 23.27 4.63 22.37
C GLN A 48 23.37 4.10 20.93
N VAL A 49 23.11 2.81 20.72
CA VAL A 49 23.26 2.14 19.42
C VAL A 49 22.05 1.24 19.18
N LEU A 50 21.39 1.42 18.03
CA LEU A 50 20.40 0.47 17.55
C LEU A 50 21.01 -0.44 16.49
N PRO A 51 20.61 -1.72 16.41
CA PRO A 51 21.00 -2.60 15.33
C PRO A 51 20.67 -2.00 13.95
N ASN A 52 21.52 -2.27 12.96
CA ASN A 52 21.34 -1.77 11.60
C ASN A 52 19.95 -2.15 11.05
N GLY A 53 19.23 -1.16 10.52
CA GLY A 53 17.85 -1.29 10.05
C GLY A 53 16.78 -0.86 11.05
N PHE A 54 17.14 -0.60 12.31
CA PHE A 54 16.23 -0.07 13.33
C PHE A 54 16.38 1.43 13.60
N SER A 55 17.41 2.07 13.03
CA SER A 55 17.56 3.52 13.02
C SER A 55 17.69 4.05 11.60
N ASN A 56 17.30 5.32 11.40
CA ASN A 56 17.51 6.04 10.15
C ASN A 56 18.98 6.48 9.96
N PHE A 57 19.88 6.11 10.89
CA PHE A 57 21.29 6.46 10.85
C PHE A 57 22.09 5.30 10.27
N ARG A 58 22.98 5.61 9.31
CA ARG A 58 23.76 4.62 8.55
C ARG A 58 24.59 3.69 9.42
N ASP A 59 25.06 4.20 10.56
CA ASP A 59 25.95 3.48 11.47
C ASP A 59 25.25 2.98 12.73
N GLY A 60 23.90 3.04 12.79
CA GLY A 60 23.13 2.59 13.96
C GLY A 60 23.21 3.50 15.19
N LEU A 61 24.20 4.40 15.24
CA LEU A 61 24.41 5.39 16.30
C LEU A 61 23.28 6.43 16.31
N ILE A 62 22.55 6.50 17.43
CA ILE A 62 21.58 7.57 17.65
C ILE A 62 22.35 8.80 18.12
N PRO A 63 22.30 9.95 17.43
CA PRO A 63 22.90 11.17 17.93
C PRO A 63 22.32 11.49 19.30
N PRO A 64 23.14 11.83 20.30
CA PRO A 64 22.62 12.27 21.59
C PRO A 64 21.68 13.43 21.34
N SER A 65 20.42 13.24 21.70
CA SER A 65 19.37 14.24 21.51
C SER A 65 19.83 15.48 22.26
N LYS A 66 20.33 16.49 21.54
CA LYS A 66 20.40 17.86 22.03
C LYS A 66 18.98 18.42 22.00
N ALA A 67 18.06 17.78 22.72
CA ALA A 67 16.87 18.46 23.17
C ALA A 67 17.39 19.59 24.05
N ARG A 68 17.56 20.78 23.45
CA ARG A 68 17.63 22.00 24.24
C ARG A 68 16.35 22.01 25.04
N ALA A 69 16.45 21.72 26.33
CA ALA A 69 15.34 21.92 27.25
C ALA A 69 14.81 23.34 26.99
N VAL A 70 13.51 23.48 26.78
CA VAL A 70 12.90 24.78 26.55
C VAL A 70 13.03 25.55 27.85
N THR A 71 14.08 26.37 27.95
CA THR A 71 14.42 27.12 29.16
C THR A 71 13.57 28.39 29.31
N ASN A 72 12.84 28.80 28.27
CA ASN A 72 12.08 30.05 28.23
C ASN A 72 10.70 29.85 27.58
N GLU A 73 9.66 30.40 28.21
CA GLU A 73 8.27 30.36 27.76
C GLU A 73 8.08 31.01 26.38
N GLN A 74 8.87 32.06 26.08
CA GLN A 74 8.81 32.75 24.78
C GLN A 74 9.29 31.84 23.63
N ASP A 75 10.35 31.04 23.85
CA ASP A 75 10.84 30.09 22.85
C ASP A 75 9.82 28.98 22.57
N ARG A 76 8.99 28.62 23.55
CA ARG A 76 7.88 27.68 23.38
C ARG A 76 6.83 28.24 22.44
N ILE A 77 6.39 29.47 22.70
CA ILE A 77 5.36 30.16 21.91
C ILE A 77 5.83 30.34 20.46
N ASP A 78 7.07 30.76 20.25
CA ASP A 78 7.62 30.96 18.91
C ASP A 78 7.74 29.64 18.14
N ARG A 79 8.12 28.56 18.83
CA ARG A 79 8.15 27.21 18.25
C ARG A 79 6.77 26.68 17.89
N GLU A 80 5.77 26.88 18.76
CA GLU A 80 4.37 26.50 18.49
C GLU A 80 3.80 27.28 17.31
N LYS A 81 4.08 28.59 17.23
CA LYS A 81 3.67 29.43 16.09
C LYS A 81 4.32 28.97 14.77
N ALA A 82 5.60 28.59 14.81
CA ALA A 82 6.30 28.04 13.65
C ALA A 82 5.74 26.67 13.23
N ILE A 83 5.33 25.83 14.19
CA ILE A 83 4.66 24.55 13.92
C ILE A 83 3.30 24.78 13.28
N GLU A 84 2.50 25.71 13.80
CA GLU A 84 1.17 26.00 13.26
C GLU A 84 1.25 26.58 11.84
N ALA A 85 2.20 27.46 11.57
CA ALA A 85 2.45 27.98 10.22
C ALA A 85 2.77 26.85 9.23
N LYS A 86 3.68 25.93 9.59
CA LYS A 86 4.00 24.75 8.76
C LYS A 86 2.80 23.82 8.59
N ASN A 87 2.01 23.61 9.64
CA ASN A 87 0.80 22.80 9.57
C ASN A 87 -0.22 23.40 8.59
N GLN A 88 -0.36 24.72 8.60
CA GLN A 88 -1.24 25.44 7.68
C GLN A 88 -0.77 25.29 6.22
N GLU A 89 0.52 25.49 5.95
CA GLU A 89 1.12 25.25 4.63
C GLU A 89 0.88 23.81 4.14
N ILE A 90 1.01 22.82 5.04
CA ILE A 90 0.74 21.41 4.72
C ILE A 90 -0.74 21.20 4.37
N ARG A 91 -1.67 21.83 5.08
CA ARG A 91 -3.11 21.73 4.79
C ARG A 91 -3.43 22.34 3.42
N GLU A 92 -2.89 23.51 3.13
CA GLU A 92 -3.09 24.20 1.85
C GLU A 92 -2.49 23.40 0.68
N TYR A 93 -1.28 22.88 0.83
CA TYR A 93 -0.66 22.01 -0.16
C TYR A 93 -1.51 20.76 -0.44
N LYS A 94 -2.01 20.10 0.62
CA LYS A 94 -2.88 18.92 0.47
C LYS A 94 -4.20 19.27 -0.21
N ALA A 95 -4.82 20.40 0.15
CA ALA A 95 -6.05 20.88 -0.47
C ALA A 95 -5.84 21.13 -1.98
N ALA A 96 -4.79 21.87 -2.34
CA ALA A 96 -4.42 22.13 -3.73
C ALA A 96 -4.15 20.83 -4.51
N ALA A 97 -3.46 19.86 -3.91
CA ALA A 97 -3.20 18.57 -4.55
C ALA A 97 -4.50 17.77 -4.81
N ILE A 98 -5.46 17.83 -3.88
CA ILE A 98 -6.78 17.20 -4.05
C ILE A 98 -7.55 17.88 -5.18
N GLU A 99 -7.56 19.21 -5.25
CA GLU A 99 -8.23 19.95 -6.32
C GLU A 99 -7.62 19.66 -7.69
N GLN A 100 -6.29 19.64 -7.80
CA GLN A 100 -5.62 19.26 -9.04
C GLN A 100 -5.97 17.83 -9.48
N ARG A 101 -6.07 16.87 -8.55
CA ARG A 101 -6.49 15.50 -8.87
C ARG A 101 -7.94 15.45 -9.36
N LYS A 102 -8.85 16.19 -8.72
CA LYS A 102 -10.25 16.31 -9.15
C LYS A 102 -10.36 16.94 -10.54
N ALA A 103 -9.60 18.00 -10.81
CA ALA A 103 -9.57 18.66 -12.11
C ALA A 103 -9.06 17.73 -13.22
N LYS A 104 -7.95 17.01 -12.98
CA LYS A 104 -7.42 16.02 -13.93
C LYS A 104 -8.40 14.88 -14.18
N ALA A 105 -9.08 14.37 -13.14
CA ALA A 105 -10.09 13.34 -13.28
C ALA A 105 -11.28 13.81 -14.11
N LYS A 106 -11.75 15.05 -13.90
CA LYS A 106 -12.82 15.67 -14.69
C LYS A 106 -12.41 15.84 -16.16
N GLN A 107 -11.20 16.35 -16.42
CA GLN A 107 -10.66 16.48 -17.77
C GLN A 107 -10.58 15.13 -18.50
N LYS A 108 -10.09 14.07 -17.83
CA LYS A 108 -10.06 12.71 -18.39
C LYS A 108 -11.47 12.18 -18.69
N TYR A 109 -12.42 12.42 -17.79
CA TYR A 109 -13.82 12.04 -17.96
C TYR A 109 -14.44 12.72 -19.19
N ASP A 110 -14.30 14.04 -19.30
CA ASP A 110 -14.85 14.84 -20.40
C ASP A 110 -14.18 14.48 -21.75
N ALA A 111 -12.87 14.26 -21.75
CA ALA A 111 -12.13 13.85 -22.95
C ALA A 111 -12.63 12.50 -23.48
N GLN A 112 -12.84 11.52 -22.60
CA GLN A 112 -13.36 10.22 -23.00
C GLN A 112 -14.79 10.31 -23.54
N ILE A 113 -15.67 11.12 -22.93
CA ILE A 113 -17.03 11.32 -23.47
C ILE A 113 -16.98 11.89 -24.90
N LYS A 114 -16.14 12.90 -25.14
CA LYS A 114 -15.97 13.47 -26.49
C LYS A 114 -15.45 12.43 -27.49
N GLU A 115 -14.48 11.61 -27.08
CA GLU A 115 -13.96 10.51 -27.89
C GLU A 115 -15.07 9.48 -28.20
N GLN A 116 -15.84 9.08 -27.19
CA GLN A 116 -16.96 8.14 -27.32
C GLN A 116 -18.00 8.62 -28.32
N ILE A 117 -18.46 9.87 -28.19
CA ILE A 117 -19.44 10.47 -29.12
C ILE A 117 -18.89 10.43 -30.54
N THR A 118 -17.62 10.80 -30.73
CA THR A 118 -17.00 10.84 -32.06
C THR A 118 -16.88 9.45 -32.68
N VAL A 119 -16.36 8.48 -31.94
CA VAL A 119 -16.09 7.14 -32.44
C VAL A 119 -17.38 6.35 -32.64
N LEU A 120 -18.30 6.36 -31.66
CA LEU A 120 -19.58 5.69 -31.78
C LEU A 120 -20.50 6.38 -32.79
N GLY A 121 -20.48 7.71 -32.86
CA GLY A 121 -21.21 8.46 -33.88
C GLY A 121 -20.75 8.11 -35.29
N ARG A 122 -19.42 7.99 -35.52
CA ARG A 122 -18.87 7.49 -36.79
C ARG A 122 -19.27 6.05 -37.07
N PHE A 123 -19.31 5.19 -36.06
CA PHE A 123 -19.75 3.80 -36.22
C PHE A 123 -21.21 3.74 -36.65
N VAL A 124 -22.11 4.47 -35.97
CA VAL A 124 -23.53 4.54 -36.30
C VAL A 124 -23.75 5.13 -37.69
N GLY A 125 -22.99 6.14 -38.09
CA GLY A 125 -23.05 6.69 -39.44
C GLY A 125 -22.58 5.72 -40.53
N LYS A 126 -21.76 4.71 -40.20
CA LYS A 126 -21.31 3.66 -41.12
C LYS A 126 -22.20 2.43 -41.11
N SER A 127 -22.89 2.13 -40.02
CA SER A 127 -23.81 1.00 -39.94
C SER A 127 -25.01 1.24 -40.84
N LYS A 128 -25.25 0.33 -41.78
CA LYS A 128 -26.42 0.36 -42.67
C LYS A 128 -27.68 -0.23 -42.00
N ASN A 129 -27.50 -0.99 -40.91
CA ASN A 129 -28.56 -1.70 -40.20
C ASN A 129 -28.52 -1.35 -38.69
N GLU A 130 -29.69 -1.13 -38.07
CA GLU A 130 -29.81 -0.90 -36.61
C GLU A 130 -29.26 -2.09 -35.79
N ASN A 131 -29.28 -3.29 -36.37
CA ASN A 131 -28.77 -4.50 -35.74
C ASN A 131 -27.24 -4.51 -35.55
N ASP A 132 -26.46 -3.78 -36.35
CA ASP A 132 -25.00 -3.73 -36.20
C ASP A 132 -24.60 -3.05 -34.90
N PHE A 133 -25.32 -1.99 -34.51
CA PHE A 133 -25.10 -1.30 -33.23
C PHE A 133 -25.46 -2.18 -32.04
N LYS A 134 -26.55 -2.95 -32.17
CA LYS A 134 -26.95 -3.94 -31.16
C LYS A 134 -25.89 -5.03 -31.00
N ARG A 135 -25.39 -5.59 -32.11
CA ARG A 135 -24.34 -6.61 -32.10
C ARG A 135 -23.04 -6.10 -31.47
N LEU A 136 -22.63 -4.86 -31.79
CA LEU A 136 -21.46 -4.24 -31.16
C LEU A 136 -21.64 -4.08 -29.65
N ALA A 137 -22.81 -3.62 -29.20
CA ALA A 137 -23.11 -3.48 -27.77
C ALA A 137 -23.04 -4.83 -27.04
N GLU A 138 -23.60 -5.89 -27.64
CA GLU A 138 -23.56 -7.25 -27.10
C GLU A 138 -22.12 -7.79 -27.03
N MET A 139 -21.32 -7.61 -28.08
CA MET A 139 -19.90 -8.00 -28.08
C MET A 139 -19.07 -7.27 -27.02
N ALA A 140 -19.40 -6.00 -26.72
CA ALA A 140 -18.77 -5.25 -25.64
C ALA A 140 -19.28 -5.66 -24.24
N GLY A 141 -20.36 -6.44 -24.17
CA GLY A 141 -21.03 -6.82 -22.93
C GLY A 141 -21.81 -5.68 -22.30
N TYR A 142 -22.36 -4.76 -23.09
CA TYR A 142 -23.22 -3.68 -22.65
C TYR A 142 -24.67 -3.91 -23.08
N ARG A 143 -25.60 -3.42 -22.26
CA ARG A 143 -26.99 -3.26 -22.72
C ARG A 143 -27.03 -2.18 -23.80
N VAL A 144 -27.80 -2.43 -24.85
CA VAL A 144 -27.95 -1.50 -26.00
C VAL A 144 -28.31 -0.08 -25.55
N ARG A 145 -29.20 0.05 -24.55
CA ARG A 145 -29.59 1.35 -23.98
C ARG A 145 -28.39 2.13 -23.43
N HIS A 146 -27.58 1.52 -22.55
CA HIS A 146 -26.40 2.18 -21.98
C HIS A 146 -25.37 2.53 -23.07
N PHE A 147 -25.22 1.67 -24.07
CA PHE A 147 -24.32 1.91 -25.19
C PHE A 147 -24.80 3.09 -26.06
N ARG A 148 -26.12 3.21 -26.26
CA ARG A 148 -26.76 4.34 -26.95
C ARG A 148 -26.62 5.64 -26.16
N ASP A 149 -26.79 5.59 -24.84
CA ASP A 149 -26.59 6.74 -23.96
C ASP A 149 -25.12 7.21 -24.01
N ALA A 150 -24.16 6.28 -24.07
CA ALA A 150 -22.75 6.60 -24.24
C ALA A 150 -22.42 7.21 -25.61
N ALA A 151 -23.07 6.75 -26.69
CA ALA A 151 -22.93 7.33 -28.02
C ALA A 151 -23.47 8.77 -28.10
N LYS A 152 -24.48 9.11 -27.29
CA LYS A 152 -25.04 10.46 -27.14
C LYS A 152 -24.28 11.33 -26.13
N GLY A 153 -23.32 10.76 -25.40
CA GLY A 153 -22.55 11.47 -24.38
C GLY A 153 -23.25 11.62 -23.03
N HIS A 154 -24.39 10.96 -22.81
CA HIS A 154 -25.10 10.98 -21.54
C HIS A 154 -24.45 10.09 -20.48
N SER A 155 -23.58 9.14 -20.89
CA SER A 155 -22.85 8.28 -19.97
C SER A 155 -21.43 7.98 -20.45
N LYS A 156 -20.53 7.72 -19.49
CA LYS A 156 -19.16 7.29 -19.74
C LYS A 156 -19.08 5.76 -19.63
N LEU A 157 -18.44 5.11 -20.60
CA LEU A 157 -18.11 3.69 -20.52
C LEU A 157 -16.89 3.49 -19.61
N GLY A 158 -16.78 2.34 -18.95
CA GLY A 158 -15.60 2.03 -18.14
C GLY A 158 -14.34 2.00 -19.01
N ASP A 159 -13.19 2.44 -18.49
CA ASP A 159 -11.95 2.60 -19.28
C ASP A 159 -11.56 1.29 -20.01
N ASP A 160 -11.60 0.14 -19.32
CA ASP A 160 -11.26 -1.17 -19.91
C ASP A 160 -12.24 -1.59 -21.01
N LYS A 161 -13.53 -1.35 -20.74
CA LYS A 161 -14.61 -1.64 -21.69
C LYS A 161 -14.54 -0.70 -22.89
N TRP A 162 -14.14 0.56 -22.70
CA TRP A 162 -13.93 1.51 -23.79
C TRP A 162 -12.76 1.08 -24.69
N ALA A 163 -11.66 0.61 -24.10
CA ALA A 163 -10.55 0.04 -24.86
C ALA A 163 -10.98 -1.19 -25.68
N LEU A 164 -11.81 -2.07 -25.09
CA LEU A 164 -12.39 -3.21 -25.81
C LEU A 164 -13.28 -2.75 -26.97
N VAL A 165 -14.17 -1.78 -26.76
CA VAL A 165 -15.06 -1.24 -27.80
C VAL A 165 -14.27 -0.71 -28.99
N LYS A 166 -13.18 0.04 -28.75
CA LYS A 166 -12.31 0.53 -29.84
C LYS A 166 -11.71 -0.60 -30.68
N LYS A 167 -11.26 -1.69 -30.03
CA LYS A 167 -10.75 -2.89 -30.72
C LYS A 167 -11.85 -3.65 -31.47
N LEU A 168 -13.05 -3.70 -30.91
CA LEU A 168 -14.19 -4.33 -31.58
C LEU A 168 -14.60 -3.55 -32.82
N ILE A 169 -14.66 -2.22 -32.73
CA ILE A 169 -14.98 -1.33 -33.86
C ILE A 169 -13.95 -1.47 -34.98
N SER A 170 -12.64 -1.52 -34.67
CA SER A 170 -11.61 -1.65 -35.72
C SER A 170 -11.72 -2.96 -36.50
N ASN A 171 -12.20 -4.01 -35.86
CA ASN A 171 -12.35 -5.35 -36.46
C ASN A 171 -13.81 -5.67 -36.83
N PHE A 172 -14.71 -4.69 -36.78
CA PHE A 172 -16.13 -4.93 -36.96
C PHE A 172 -16.47 -5.15 -38.43
N LYS A 173 -17.01 -6.32 -38.76
CA LYS A 173 -17.56 -6.62 -40.09
C LYS A 173 -19.02 -6.18 -40.14
N PHE A 174 -19.31 -5.08 -40.83
CA PHE A 174 -20.70 -4.61 -41.02
C PHE A 174 -21.52 -5.67 -41.75
N GLY A 175 -22.77 -5.87 -41.32
CA GLY A 175 -23.70 -6.74 -42.05
C GLY A 175 -24.09 -6.11 -43.37
N ASP A 176 -24.39 -6.94 -44.38
CA ASP A 176 -25.02 -6.47 -45.60
C ASP A 176 -26.43 -5.93 -45.27
N ALA A 177 -26.82 -4.85 -45.95
CA ALA A 177 -28.16 -4.29 -45.81
C ALA A 177 -29.17 -5.34 -46.30
N ALA A 178 -29.92 -5.92 -45.37
CA ALA A 178 -31.09 -6.74 -45.67
C ALA A 178 -32.25 -5.84 -46.09
#